data_AF-A0AAF0VU24-F1
#
_entry.id   AF-A0AAF0VU24-F1
#
_cell.length_a   1.000
_cell.length_b   1.000
_cell.length_c   1.000
_cell.angle_alpha   90.00
_cell.angle_beta   90.00
_cell.angle_gamma   90.00
#
_symmetry.space_group_name_H-M   'P 1'
#
loop_
_entity.id
_entity.type
_entity.pdbx_description
1 polymer ?
#
loop_
_entity_poly.entity_id
_entity_poly.type
_entity_poly.pdbx_seq_one_letter_code
_entity_poly.pdbx_strand_id
1 'polypeptide(L)' 'MLDDTLRSILVCPEDRGPLLLIGDDEYLYNPRLRRAYRIEDGIPVLLVDEAVAIDDDAEHERLLSRAKS' A
#
# COMPACT_ATOMS: atom_id res chain seq x y z
N MET A 1 24.18 -1.69 4.91
CA MET A 1 22.87 -2.36 5.06
C MET A 1 21.85 -1.26 5.26
N LEU A 2 20.86 -1.15 4.37
CA LEU A 2 19.72 -0.26 4.63
C LEU A 2 18.89 -0.92 5.73
N ASP A 3 18.65 -0.16 6.79
CA ASP A 3 18.12 -0.58 8.09
C ASP A 3 16.73 -1.23 7.96
N ASP A 4 16.55 -2.45 8.49
CA ASP A 4 15.23 -3.10 8.63
C ASP A 4 14.25 -2.21 9.42
N THR A 5 14.78 -1.31 10.23
CA THR A 5 14.03 -0.28 10.96
C THR A 5 13.34 0.73 10.02
N LEU A 6 13.84 0.97 8.79
CA LEU A 6 13.18 1.88 7.85
C LEU A 6 12.01 1.20 7.11
N ARG A 7 12.09 -0.12 6.88
CA ARG A 7 11.00 -0.92 6.29
C ARG A 7 9.82 -1.13 7.23
N SER A 8 10.05 -1.08 8.55
CA SER A 8 8.97 -1.19 9.55
C SER A 8 8.20 0.11 9.77
N ILE A 9 8.62 1.22 9.18
CA ILE A 9 7.95 2.53 9.35
C ILE A 9 6.73 2.66 8.42
N LEU A 10 6.78 2.10 7.20
CA LEU A 10 5.68 2.18 6.23
C LEU A 10 4.68 1.04 6.44
N VAL A 11 3.93 1.17 7.53
CA VAL A 11 2.80 0.31 7.86
C VAL A 11 1.48 1.00 7.55
N CYS A 12 0.43 0.21 7.40
CA CYS A 12 -0.93 0.73 7.28
C CYS A 12 -1.29 1.58 8.52
N PRO A 13 -1.89 2.76 8.35
CA PRO A 13 -2.29 3.62 9.47
C PRO A 13 -3.37 3.00 10.36
N GLU A 14 -4.15 2.05 9.84
CA GLU A 14 -5.26 1.42 10.57
C GLU A 14 -4.89 0.10 11.26
N ASP A 15 -4.33 -0.86 10.52
CA ASP A 15 -4.02 -2.20 11.05
C ASP A 15 -2.55 -2.41 11.43
N ARG A 16 -1.69 -1.40 11.17
CA ARG A 16 -0.23 -1.43 11.44
C ARG A 16 0.53 -2.59 10.79
N GLY A 17 -0.08 -3.27 9.81
CA GLY A 17 0.59 -4.31 9.04
C GLY A 17 1.35 -3.74 7.83
N PRO A 18 2.15 -4.56 7.15
CA PRO A 18 2.94 -4.13 6.00
C PRO A 18 2.05 -3.71 4.82
N LEU A 19 2.56 -2.79 4.01
CA LEU A 19 1.97 -2.33 2.75
C LEU A 19 2.80 -2.83 1.56
N LEU A 20 2.13 -3.08 0.44
CA LEU A 20 2.73 -3.48 -0.82
C LEU A 20 2.90 -2.25 -1.71
N LEU A 21 4.09 -2.03 -2.25
CA LEU A 21 4.32 -0.98 -3.23
C LEU A 21 3.86 -1.48 -4.61
N ILE A 22 3.03 -0.71 -5.30
CA ILE A 22 2.43 -1.09 -6.58
C ILE A 22 2.38 0.10 -7.53
N GLY A 23 2.37 -0.21 -8.83
CA GLY A 23 2.28 0.79 -9.89
C GLY A 23 3.48 1.71 -9.90
N ASP A 24 4.66 1.14 -10.12
CA ASP A 24 5.92 1.89 -10.27
C ASP A 24 6.15 2.90 -9.14
N ASP A 25 5.88 2.46 -7.91
CA ASP A 25 6.04 3.22 -6.67
C ASP A 25 5.07 4.41 -6.50
N GLU A 26 3.92 4.38 -7.17
CA GLU A 26 2.87 5.41 -7.05
C GLU A 26 1.85 5.11 -5.93
N TYR A 27 1.70 3.85 -5.49
CA TYR A 27 0.71 3.48 -4.48
C TYR A 27 1.23 2.46 -3.47
N LEU A 28 0.74 2.59 -2.23
CA LEU A 28 0.87 1.60 -1.18
C LEU A 28 -0.47 0.87 -0.99
N TYR A 29 -0.45 -0.44 -1.12
CA TYR A 29 -1.63 -1.29 -1.05
C TYR A 29 -1.63 -2.18 0.19
N ASN A 30 -2.73 -2.13 0.95
CA ASN A 30 -3.05 -3.09 2.01
C ASN A 30 -4.01 -4.15 1.47
N PRO A 31 -3.56 -5.39 1.20
CA PRO A 31 -4.43 -6.46 0.73
C PRO A 31 -5.37 -7.01 1.81
N ARG A 32 -5.07 -6.83 3.10
CA ARG A 32 -5.90 -7.32 4.22
C ARG A 32 -7.18 -6.51 4.36
N LEU A 33 -7.06 -5.19 4.23
CA LEU A 33 -8.18 -4.24 4.29
C LEU A 33 -8.68 -3.82 2.90
N ARG A 34 -8.00 -4.27 1.84
CA ARG A 34 -8.23 -3.89 0.44
C ARG A 34 -8.27 -2.37 0.23
N ARG A 35 -7.22 -1.69 0.72
CA ARG A 35 -7.10 -0.23 0.62
C ARG A 35 -5.80 0.18 -0.05
N ALA A 36 -5.88 1.13 -0.97
CA ALA A 36 -4.73 1.75 -1.60
C ALA A 36 -4.54 3.18 -1.08
N TYR A 37 -3.29 3.55 -0.85
CA TYR A 37 -2.85 4.89 -0.42
C TYR A 37 -1.95 5.45 -1.52
N ARG A 38 -2.27 6.64 -2.03
CA ARG A 38 -1.49 7.32 -3.08
C ARG A 38 -0.15 7.83 -2.54
N ILE A 39 0.84 7.90 -3.41
CA ILE A 39 2.12 8.57 -3.15
C ILE A 39 2.14 9.84 -4.00
N GLU A 40 2.35 10.98 -3.34
CA GLU A 40 2.32 12.31 -3.95
C GLU A 40 3.63 13.03 -3.69
N ASP A 41 4.33 13.43 -4.76
CA ASP A 41 5.66 14.03 -4.68
C ASP A 41 6.66 13.18 -3.85
N GLY A 42 6.51 11.85 -3.92
CA GLY A 42 7.32 10.90 -3.13
C GLY A 42 6.90 10.76 -1.67
N ILE A 43 5.79 11.37 -1.26
CA ILE A 43 5.25 11.33 0.10
C ILE A 43 3.98 10.45 0.13
N PRO A 44 3.96 9.36 0.90
CA PRO A 44 2.76 8.54 1.06
C PRO A 44 1.65 9.26 1.83
N VAL A 45 0.45 9.30 1.26
CA VAL A 45 -0.74 9.85 1.93
C VAL A 45 -1.42 8.75 2.75
N LEU A 46 -0.92 8.51 3.96
CA LEU A 46 -1.41 7.47 4.88
C LEU A 46 -2.60 7.96 5.73
N LEU A 47 -3.61 8.55 5.08
CA LEU A 47 -4.86 8.95 5.71
C LEU A 47 -5.93 7.90 5.39
N VAL A 48 -6.55 7.35 6.44
CA VAL A 48 -7.61 6.34 6.33
C VAL A 48 -8.78 6.85 5.48
N ASP A 49 -9.15 8.12 5.66
CA ASP A 49 -10.29 8.73 4.96
C ASP A 49 -10.01 9.05 3.48
N GLU A 50 -8.74 9.15 3.09
CA GLU A 50 -8.33 9.36 1.69
C GLU A 50 -7.96 8.05 0.97
N ALA A 51 -8.05 6.92 1.68
CA ALA A 51 -7.73 5.62 1.12
C ALA A 51 -8.76 5.21 0.06
N VAL A 52 -8.28 4.65 -1.05
CA VAL A 52 -9.13 4.08 -2.09
C VAL A 52 -9.48 2.64 -1.71
N ALA A 53 -10.77 2.37 -1.52
CA ALA A 53 -11.28 1.03 -1.28
C ALA A 53 -11.33 0.23 -2.58
N ILE A 54 -10.88 -1.03 -2.53
CA ILE A 54 -10.90 -1.96 -3.66
C ILE A 54 -11.89 -3.07 -3.33
N ASP A 55 -13.13 -2.87 -3.77
CA ASP A 55 -14.23 -3.79 -3.48
C ASP A 55 -14.34 -4.93 -4.50
N ASP A 56 -13.81 -4.75 -5.71
CA ASP A 56 -13.81 -5.76 -6.77
C ASP A 56 -12.71 -6.81 -6.57
N ASP A 57 -13.09 -8.09 -6.56
CA ASP A 57 -12.16 -9.20 -6.39
C ASP A 57 -11.16 -9.32 -7.56
N ALA A 58 -11.59 -9.02 -8.79
CA ALA A 58 -10.70 -9.10 -9.94
C ALA A 58 -9.64 -7.99 -9.91
N GLU A 59 -10.00 -6.79 -9.45
CA GLU A 59 -9.06 -5.71 -9.18
C GLU A 59 -8.09 -6.06 -8.06
N HIS A 60 -8.58 -6.61 -6.94
CA HIS A 60 -7.73 -7.07 -5.83
C HIS A 60 -6.62 -8.03 -6.31
N GLU A 61 -6.99 -9.06 -7.07
CA GLU A 61 -6.04 -10.05 -7.61
C GLU A 61 -5.03 -9.43 -8.58
N ARG A 62 -5.45 -8.45 -9.38
CA ARG A 62 -4.55 -7.70 -10.27
C ARG A 62 -3.51 -6.93 -9.46
N LEU A 63 -3.90 -6.23 -8.40
CA LEU A 63 -2.98 -5.47 -7.55
C LEU A 63 -1.99 -6.39 -6.83
N LEU A 64 -2.45 -7.53 -6.33
CA LEU A 64 -1.58 -8.55 -5.72
C LEU A 64 -0.54 -9.09 -6.69
N SER A 65 -0.91 -9.29 -7.95
CA SER A 65 -0.01 -9.78 -9.00
C SER A 65 1.07 -8.74 -9.34
N ARG A 66 0.71 -7.45 -9.36
CA ARG A 66 1.64 -6.34 -9.61
C ARG A 66 2.68 -6.15 -8.50
N ALA A 67 2.29 -6.41 -7.24
CA ALA A 67 3.18 -6.27 -6.08
C ALA A 67 4.29 -7.34 -5.99
N LYS A 68 4.14 -8.46 -6.69
CA LYS A 68 5.06 -9.61 -6.64
C LYS A 68 6.12 -9.60 -7.73
N SER A 69 6.10 -8.61 -8.62
CA SER A 69 6.92 -8.57 -9.83
C SER A 69 8.15 -7.67 -9.71
#